data_AF-A0A2N6BQP4-F1
#
_entry.id   AF-A0A2N6BQP4-F1
#
_cell.length_a   1.000
_cell.length_b   1.000
_cell.length_c   1.000
_cell.angle_alpha   90.00
_cell.angle_beta   90.00
_cell.angle_gamma   90.00
#
_symmetry.space_group_name_H-M   'P 1'
#
loop_
_entity.id
_entity.type
_entity.pdbx_description
1 polymer ?
#
loop_
_entity_poly.entity_id
_entity_poly.type
_entity_poly.pdbx_seq_one_letter_code
_entity_poly.pdbx_strand_id
1 'polypeptide(L)'
;MRSNNGVFVKIFFTATLVISTLLIATLAFSAEDAKRAELEKKWGIEIQALRISAEGFMLDFRFKVVDPEKAAMLFSREYPPILNHQRSGAKLAVPNTAKAGPMRSTYPPKKGRVYFMLFGNANQVVQQGDKVTIVVGDFRLEDIVVE
;
A
#
# COMPACT_ATOMS: atom_id res chain seq x y z
N MET A 1 -55.48 22.96 -14.24
CA MET A 1 -54.81 21.83 -14.91
C MET A 1 -53.30 22.10 -14.92
N ARG A 2 -52.49 21.37 -14.15
CA ARG A 2 -51.02 21.47 -14.15
C ARG A 2 -50.43 20.06 -14.27
N SER A 3 -49.65 19.85 -15.33
CA SER A 3 -49.01 18.59 -15.72
C SER A 3 -47.79 18.29 -14.84
N ASN A 4 -47.59 17.01 -14.49
CA ASN A 4 -46.62 16.50 -13.52
C ASN A 4 -45.56 15.59 -14.19
N ASN A 5 -44.93 16.05 -15.28
CA ASN A 5 -44.05 15.23 -16.13
C ASN A 5 -42.54 15.31 -15.79
N GLY A 6 -42.15 15.82 -14.62
CA GLY A 6 -40.73 16.09 -14.29
C GLY A 6 -39.96 15.00 -13.53
N VAL A 7 -40.64 13.98 -12.99
CA VAL A 7 -40.02 13.04 -12.04
C VAL A 7 -39.41 11.80 -12.73
N PHE A 8 -40.02 11.33 -13.83
CA PHE A 8 -39.60 10.08 -14.47
C PHE A 8 -38.23 10.16 -15.19
N VAL A 9 -37.86 11.31 -15.76
CA VAL A 9 -36.58 11.45 -16.50
C VAL A 9 -35.37 11.47 -15.55
N LYS A 10 -35.52 11.95 -14.30
CA LYS A 10 -34.42 12.01 -13.32
C LYS A 10 -34.01 10.63 -12.77
N ILE A 11 -34.93 9.67 -12.74
CA ILE A 11 -34.68 8.32 -12.20
C ILE A 11 -33.88 7.46 -13.19
N PHE A 12 -34.11 7.61 -14.51
CA PHE A 12 -33.34 6.88 -15.52
C PHE A 12 -31.91 7.42 -15.71
N PHE A 13 -31.71 8.74 -15.53
CA PHE A 13 -30.38 9.35 -15.67
C PHE A 13 -29.45 9.03 -14.49
N THR A 14 -30.00 8.82 -13.29
CA THR A 14 -29.23 8.43 -12.09
C THR A 14 -28.86 6.95 -12.08
N ALA A 15 -29.75 6.06 -12.51
CA ALA A 15 -29.47 4.61 -12.58
C ALA A 15 -28.31 4.26 -13.53
N THR A 16 -28.21 4.94 -14.67
CA THR A 16 -27.13 4.72 -15.65
C THR A 16 -25.77 5.19 -15.10
N LEU A 17 -25.72 6.33 -14.41
CA LEU A 17 -24.50 6.86 -13.79
C LEU A 17 -23.99 5.97 -12.65
N VAL A 18 -24.89 5.37 -11.86
CA VAL A 18 -24.55 4.43 -10.78
C VAL A 18 -24.00 3.11 -11.33
N ILE A 19 -24.60 2.58 -12.41
CA ILE A 19 -24.11 1.35 -13.05
C ILE A 19 -22.75 1.58 -13.72
N SER A 20 -22.56 2.71 -14.41
CA SER A 20 -21.26 3.04 -15.01
C SER A 20 -20.16 3.27 -13.98
N THR A 21 -20.44 3.94 -12.86
CA THR A 21 -19.45 4.14 -11.78
C THR A 21 -19.10 2.83 -11.07
N LEU A 22 -20.07 1.95 -10.83
CA LEU A 22 -19.83 0.62 -10.25
C LEU A 22 -18.98 -0.27 -11.19
N LEU A 23 -19.24 -0.22 -12.50
CA LEU A 23 -18.45 -0.95 -13.50
C LEU A 23 -17.01 -0.44 -13.57
N ILE A 24 -16.81 0.88 -13.53
CA ILE A 24 -15.48 1.52 -13.53
C ILE A 24 -14.71 1.16 -12.26
N ALA A 25 -15.34 1.22 -11.08
CA ALA A 25 -14.72 0.85 -9.82
C ALA A 25 -14.28 -0.62 -9.80
N THR A 26 -15.09 -1.53 -10.35
CA THR A 26 -14.78 -2.96 -10.43
C THR A 26 -13.57 -3.24 -11.33
N LEU A 27 -13.50 -2.58 -12.50
CA LEU A 27 -12.36 -2.71 -13.42
C LEU A 27 -11.07 -2.12 -12.83
N ALA A 28 -11.17 -0.97 -12.15
CA ALA A 28 -10.01 -0.34 -11.51
C ALA A 28 -9.45 -1.20 -10.37
N PHE A 29 -10.32 -1.79 -9.54
CA PHE A 29 -9.92 -2.71 -8.48
C PHE A 29 -9.17 -3.93 -9.04
N SER A 30 -9.71 -4.55 -10.09
CA SER A 30 -9.06 -5.68 -10.77
C SER A 30 -7.69 -5.33 -11.37
N ALA A 31 -7.52 -4.10 -11.87
CA ALA A 31 -6.25 -3.66 -12.44
C ALA A 31 -5.19 -3.41 -11.35
N GLU A 32 -5.58 -2.86 -10.20
CA GLU A 32 -4.69 -2.67 -9.05
C GLU A 32 -4.22 -4.00 -8.47
N ASP A 33 -5.11 -5.00 -8.38
CA ASP A 33 -4.75 -6.34 -7.93
C ASP A 33 -3.78 -7.05 -8.89
N ALA A 34 -4.01 -6.91 -10.20
CA ALA A 34 -3.09 -7.43 -11.21
C ALA A 34 -1.71 -6.77 -11.10
N LYS A 35 -1.65 -5.44 -10.98
CA LYS A 35 -0.40 -4.69 -10.77
C LYS A 35 0.31 -5.13 -9.50
N ARG A 36 -0.43 -5.34 -8.40
CA ARG A 36 0.12 -5.85 -7.13
C ARG A 36 0.75 -7.23 -7.31
N ALA A 37 0.03 -8.16 -7.94
CA ALA A 37 0.52 -9.51 -8.20
C ALA A 37 1.78 -9.51 -9.07
N GLU A 38 1.86 -8.62 -10.07
CA GLU A 38 3.08 -8.44 -10.88
C GLU A 38 4.26 -7.94 -10.05
N LEU A 39 4.04 -6.95 -9.17
CA LEU A 39 5.08 -6.43 -8.28
C LEU A 39 5.55 -7.48 -7.26
N GLU A 40 4.64 -8.24 -6.67
CA GLU A 40 4.93 -9.36 -5.77
C GLU A 40 5.81 -10.41 -6.44
N LYS A 41 5.43 -10.83 -7.66
CA LYS A 41 6.20 -11.77 -8.48
C LYS A 41 7.57 -11.21 -8.87
N LYS A 42 7.64 -9.93 -9.27
CA LYS A 42 8.87 -9.23 -9.65
C LYS A 42 9.86 -9.22 -8.49
N TRP A 43 9.38 -8.94 -7.28
CA TRP A 43 10.23 -8.76 -6.11
C TRP A 43 10.37 -9.99 -5.22
N GLY A 44 9.70 -11.09 -5.55
CA GLY A 44 9.85 -12.33 -4.80
C GLY A 44 9.24 -12.27 -3.40
N ILE A 45 8.17 -11.50 -3.24
CA ILE A 45 7.45 -11.35 -1.97
C ILE A 45 5.96 -11.53 -2.17
N GLU A 46 5.25 -11.80 -1.08
CA GLU A 46 3.79 -11.82 -0.97
C GLU A 46 3.43 -10.82 0.13
N ILE A 47 2.72 -9.75 -0.23
CA ILE A 47 2.34 -8.68 0.71
C ILE A 47 1.23 -9.23 1.59
N GLN A 48 1.45 -9.20 2.90
CA GLN A 48 0.48 -9.69 3.88
C GLN A 48 -0.39 -8.56 4.42
N ALA A 49 0.23 -7.39 4.69
CA ALA A 49 -0.48 -6.22 5.18
C ALA A 49 0.40 -4.96 5.15
N LEU A 50 -0.25 -3.80 5.07
CA LEU A 50 0.33 -2.53 5.48
C LEU A 50 -0.69 -1.81 6.38
N ARG A 51 -0.41 -1.77 7.69
CA ARG A 51 -1.40 -1.32 8.69
C ARG A 51 -0.92 -0.13 9.48
N ILE A 52 -1.86 0.71 9.90
CA ILE A 52 -1.61 1.64 11.00
C ILE A 52 -1.47 0.85 12.31
N SER A 53 -0.47 1.22 13.11
CA SER A 53 -0.16 0.63 14.40
C SER A 53 0.31 1.70 15.38
N ALA A 54 0.51 1.31 16.64
CA ALA A 54 0.96 2.20 17.72
C ALA A 54 0.19 3.53 17.75
N GLU A 55 -1.14 3.44 17.83
CA GLU A 55 -2.04 4.60 17.93
C GLU A 55 -1.84 5.65 16.82
N GLY A 56 -1.56 5.19 15.59
CA GLY A 56 -1.37 6.09 14.45
C GLY A 56 0.07 6.47 14.18
N PHE A 57 1.00 6.22 15.11
CA PHE A 57 2.37 6.71 15.00
C PHE A 57 3.30 5.79 14.22
N MET A 58 2.85 4.60 13.82
CA MET A 58 3.66 3.68 13.01
C MET A 58 2.84 2.98 11.93
N LEU A 59 3.52 2.63 10.83
CA LEU A 59 3.00 1.72 9.81
C LEU A 59 3.75 0.38 9.92
N ASP A 60 3.01 -0.73 10.07
CA ASP A 60 3.52 -2.11 10.07
C ASP A 60 3.32 -2.72 8.68
N PHE A 61 4.42 -2.81 7.91
CA PHE A 61 4.46 -3.50 6.64
C PHE A 61 4.90 -4.95 6.84
N ARG A 62 3.99 -5.89 6.56
CA ARG A 62 4.26 -7.34 6.63
C ARG A 62 4.27 -7.95 5.25
N PHE A 63 5.27 -8.80 5.01
CA PHE A 63 5.41 -9.52 3.76
C PHE A 63 6.08 -10.87 3.99
N LYS A 64 5.74 -11.85 3.16
CA LYS A 64 6.38 -13.15 3.12
C LYS A 64 7.35 -13.21 1.96
N VAL A 65 8.54 -13.77 2.19
CA VAL A 65 9.50 -14.00 1.11
C VAL A 65 9.11 -15.27 0.36
N VAL A 66 8.88 -15.18 -0.95
CA VAL A 66 8.64 -16.34 -1.82
C VAL A 66 9.87 -16.69 -2.67
N ASP A 67 10.71 -15.71 -2.98
CA ASP A 67 11.98 -15.85 -3.71
C ASP A 67 13.06 -14.99 -3.03
N PRO A 68 13.98 -15.60 -2.26
CA PRO A 68 15.01 -14.88 -1.50
C PRO A 68 15.96 -14.03 -2.34
N GLU A 69 16.27 -14.45 -3.57
CA GLU A 69 17.22 -13.74 -4.44
C GLU A 69 16.61 -12.43 -4.92
N LYS A 70 15.34 -12.47 -5.39
CA LYS A 70 14.61 -11.27 -5.78
C LYS A 70 14.32 -10.32 -4.61
N ALA A 71 14.07 -10.88 -3.44
CA ALA A 71 13.75 -10.10 -2.24
C ALA A 71 14.99 -9.48 -1.57
N ALA A 72 16.21 -9.83 -1.99
CA ALA A 72 17.45 -9.46 -1.30
C ALA A 72 17.59 -7.94 -1.06
N MET A 73 17.11 -7.11 -2.01
CA MET A 73 17.18 -5.66 -1.92
C MET A 73 16.50 -5.09 -0.65
N LEU A 74 15.37 -5.69 -0.23
CA LEU A 74 14.65 -5.29 1.00
C LEU A 74 15.48 -5.42 2.28
N PHE A 75 16.51 -6.27 2.25
CA PHE A 75 17.39 -6.57 3.37
C PHE A 75 18.73 -5.83 3.30
N SER A 76 18.95 -5.03 2.24
CA SER A 76 20.18 -4.27 2.04
C SER A 76 20.43 -3.27 3.17
N ARG A 77 21.65 -3.27 3.71
CA ARG A 77 22.10 -2.26 4.67
C ARG A 77 22.47 -0.94 4.01
N GLU A 78 22.81 -0.97 2.72
CA GLU A 78 23.23 0.19 1.94
C GLU A 78 22.03 1.09 1.59
N TYR A 79 20.89 0.48 1.27
CA TYR A 79 19.69 1.20 0.87
C TYR A 79 18.65 1.18 2.01
N PRO A 80 18.47 2.28 2.74
CA PRO A 80 17.44 2.36 3.78
C PRO A 80 16.04 2.45 3.15
N PRO A 81 15.04 1.73 3.69
CA PRO A 81 13.67 1.81 3.20
C PRO A 81 13.03 3.16 3.49
N ILE A 82 12.31 3.66 2.50
CA ILE A 82 11.49 4.86 2.62
C ILE A 82 10.08 4.54 2.14
N LEU A 83 9.08 4.93 2.93
CA LEU A 83 7.68 4.91 2.55
C LEU A 83 7.28 6.33 2.14
N ASN A 84 6.88 6.52 0.89
CA ASN A 84 6.41 7.79 0.37
C ASN A 84 4.87 7.81 0.41
N HIS A 85 4.29 8.75 1.14
CA HIS A 85 2.86 8.99 1.13
C HIS A 85 2.46 9.74 -0.15
N GLN A 86 1.61 9.16 -0.99
CA GLN A 86 1.32 9.73 -2.31
C GLN A 86 0.54 11.04 -2.23
N ARG A 87 -0.38 11.18 -1.27
CA ARG A 87 -1.23 12.37 -1.18
C ARG A 87 -0.47 13.60 -0.70
N SER A 88 0.33 13.48 0.36
CA SER A 88 1.06 14.62 0.93
C SER A 88 2.50 14.75 0.44
N GLY A 89 3.05 13.73 -0.23
CA GLY A 89 4.47 13.66 -0.58
C GLY A 89 5.40 13.40 0.62
N ALA A 90 4.85 13.19 1.82
CA ALA A 90 5.65 12.92 3.01
C ALA A 90 6.48 11.65 2.86
N LYS A 91 7.70 11.67 3.39
CA LYS A 91 8.61 10.52 3.39
C LYS A 91 8.78 10.01 4.82
N LEU A 92 8.40 8.76 5.03
CA LEU A 92 8.46 8.09 6.32
C LEU A 92 9.64 7.12 6.29
N ALA A 93 10.52 7.23 7.29
CA ALA A 93 11.69 6.38 7.43
C ALA A 93 11.45 5.26 8.45
N VAL A 94 12.27 4.22 8.37
CA VAL A 94 12.34 3.21 9.43
C VAL A 94 12.94 3.84 10.69
N PRO A 95 12.23 3.83 11.84
CA PRO A 95 12.78 4.33 13.08
C PRO A 95 14.01 3.52 13.49
N ASN A 96 15.04 4.21 13.95
CA ASN A 96 16.25 3.62 14.50
C ASN A 96 16.43 4.11 15.94
N THR A 97 16.27 3.21 16.90
CA THR A 97 16.48 3.57 18.32
C THR A 97 17.85 3.08 18.78
N ALA A 98 18.48 3.82 19.70
CA ALA A 98 19.81 3.49 20.20
C ALA A 98 19.92 2.09 20.83
N LYS A 99 18.80 1.51 21.32
CA LYS A 99 18.78 0.20 21.99
C LYS A 99 18.25 -0.94 21.12
N ALA A 100 17.21 -0.70 20.31
CA ALA A 100 16.60 -1.76 19.49
C ALA A 100 17.15 -1.82 18.05
N GLY A 101 17.95 -0.83 17.64
CA GLY A 101 18.43 -0.70 16.26
C GLY A 101 17.29 -0.34 15.29
N PRO A 102 17.49 -0.50 13.98
CA PRO A 102 16.47 -0.24 12.98
C PRO A 102 15.38 -1.31 13.05
N MET A 103 14.12 -0.91 13.00
CA MET A 103 12.96 -1.81 13.10
C MET A 103 12.67 -2.57 11.80
N ARG A 104 13.67 -3.29 11.29
CA ARG A 104 13.66 -4.13 10.09
C ARG A 104 14.72 -5.25 10.20
N SER A 105 14.54 -6.34 9.46
CA SER A 105 15.59 -7.35 9.31
C SER A 105 16.62 -6.93 8.25
N THR A 106 17.91 -7.19 8.51
CA THR A 106 19.01 -7.02 7.54
C THR A 106 19.83 -8.30 7.32
N TYR A 107 19.34 -9.43 7.81
CA TYR A 107 19.92 -10.75 7.56
C TYR A 107 19.43 -11.33 6.22
N PRO A 108 20.18 -12.27 5.61
CA PRO A 108 19.74 -12.94 4.40
C PRO A 108 18.30 -13.48 4.50
N PRO A 109 17.44 -13.19 3.51
CA PRO A 109 16.05 -13.62 3.53
C PRO A 109 15.91 -15.14 3.44
N LYS A 110 14.89 -15.68 4.11
CA LYS A 110 14.52 -17.10 4.07
C LYS A 110 13.18 -17.27 3.37
N LYS A 111 13.12 -18.17 2.39
CA LYS A 111 11.87 -18.53 1.69
C LYS A 111 10.81 -19.02 2.67
N GLY A 112 9.57 -18.60 2.45
CA GLY A 112 8.40 -18.96 3.25
C GLY A 112 8.26 -18.19 4.57
N ARG A 113 9.26 -17.39 4.97
CA ARG A 113 9.21 -16.64 6.23
C ARG A 113 8.53 -15.30 6.05
N VAL A 114 7.69 -14.93 7.03
CA VAL A 114 7.10 -13.60 7.16
C VAL A 114 8.07 -12.67 7.89
N TYR A 115 8.25 -11.48 7.33
CA TYR A 115 9.05 -10.40 7.86
C TYR A 115 8.18 -9.16 8.05
N PHE A 116 8.70 -8.20 8.82
CA PHE A 116 8.09 -6.91 9.04
C PHE A 116 9.08 -5.78 8.76
N MET A 117 8.55 -4.61 8.41
CA MET A 117 9.23 -3.32 8.44
C MET A 117 8.32 -2.28 9.04
N LEU A 118 8.83 -1.51 10.00
CA LEU A 118 8.09 -0.40 10.60
C LEU A 118 8.54 0.93 10.02
N PHE A 119 7.58 1.82 9.77
CA PHE A 119 7.83 3.21 9.36
C PHE A 119 7.21 4.17 10.36
N GLY A 120 7.93 5.22 10.75
CA GLY A 120 7.42 6.23 11.67
C GLY A 120 6.44 7.18 10.97
N ASN A 121 5.25 7.36 11.52
CA ASN A 121 4.18 8.22 11.02
C ASN A 121 4.05 9.48 11.88
N ALA A 122 5.06 10.35 11.81
CA ALA A 122 5.05 11.60 12.57
C ALA A 122 3.81 12.43 12.22
N ASN A 123 3.17 12.99 13.26
CA ASN A 123 1.94 13.76 13.14
C ASN A 123 0.77 13.00 12.50
N GLN A 124 0.83 11.66 12.46
CA GLN A 124 -0.21 10.81 11.88
C GLN A 124 -0.57 11.23 10.44
N VAL A 125 0.42 11.59 9.63
CA VAL A 125 0.20 12.14 8.28
C VAL A 125 -0.40 11.11 7.31
N VAL A 126 -0.11 9.83 7.51
CA VAL A 126 -0.72 8.71 6.78
C VAL A 126 -1.92 8.18 7.56
N GLN A 127 -3.04 8.02 6.87
CA GLN A 127 -4.31 7.51 7.41
C GLN A 127 -4.75 6.23 6.69
N GLN A 128 -5.72 5.52 7.27
CA GLN A 128 -6.31 4.33 6.67
C GLN A 128 -6.94 4.68 5.31
N GLY A 129 -6.74 3.82 4.32
CA GLY A 129 -7.18 4.04 2.93
C GLY A 129 -6.23 4.90 2.09
N ASP A 130 -5.18 5.48 2.68
CA ASP A 130 -4.17 6.22 1.92
C ASP A 130 -3.32 5.30 1.05
N LYS A 131 -2.81 5.84 -0.05
CA LYS A 131 -1.88 5.14 -0.94
C LYS A 131 -0.45 5.56 -0.68
N VAL A 132 0.44 4.58 -0.64
CA VAL A 132 1.86 4.80 -0.39
C VAL A 132 2.74 4.04 -1.39
N THR A 133 4.01 4.40 -1.42
CA THR A 133 5.03 3.71 -2.22
C THR A 133 6.25 3.41 -1.37
N ILE A 134 6.60 2.13 -1.24
CA ILE A 134 7.80 1.68 -0.51
C ILE A 134 8.97 1.59 -1.49
N VAL A 135 10.10 2.21 -1.14
CA VAL A 135 11.30 2.27 -1.97
C VAL A 135 12.52 1.79 -1.17
N VAL A 136 13.32 0.89 -1.77
CA VAL A 136 14.60 0.42 -1.22
C VAL A 136 15.59 0.28 -2.39
N GLY A 137 16.43 1.28 -2.64
CA GLY A 137 17.25 1.31 -3.86
C GLY A 137 16.36 1.25 -5.10
N ASP A 138 16.55 0.25 -5.96
CA ASP A 138 15.72 0.01 -7.16
C ASP A 138 14.40 -0.71 -6.86
N PHE A 139 14.24 -1.26 -5.65
CA PHE A 139 12.98 -1.84 -5.22
C PHE A 139 11.90 -0.77 -5.14
N ARG A 140 10.75 -1.02 -5.79
CA ARG A 140 9.57 -0.16 -5.73
C ARG A 140 8.30 -1.00 -5.61
N LEU A 141 7.56 -0.79 -4.53
CA LEU A 141 6.17 -1.23 -4.35
C LEU A 141 5.27 0.00 -4.38
N GLU A 142 4.54 0.17 -5.46
CA GLU A 142 3.67 1.32 -5.70
C GLU A 142 2.21 1.01 -5.34
N ASP A 143 1.44 2.06 -5.08
CA ASP A 143 -0.02 2.01 -4.91
C ASP A 143 -0.48 1.03 -3.82
N ILE A 144 0.31 0.91 -2.75
CA ILE A 144 -0.09 0.10 -1.59
C ILE A 144 -1.09 0.89 -0.77
N VAL A 145 -2.30 0.35 -0.64
CA VAL A 145 -3.35 0.91 0.22
C VAL A 145 -3.05 0.54 1.66
N VAL A 146 -3.18 1.51 2.56
CA VAL A 146 -3.05 1.31 4.00
C VAL A 146 -4.37 0.74 4.54
N GLU A 147 -4.28 -0.42 5.17
CA GLU A 147 -5.37 -1.12 5.87
C GLU A 147 -5.72 -0.48 7.21
#